data_AF-A0A497JT43-F1
#
_entry.id   AF-A0A497JT43-F1
#
_cell.length_a   1.000
_cell.length_b   1.000
_cell.length_c   1.000
_cell.angle_alpha   90.00
_cell.angle_beta   90.00
_cell.angle_gamma   90.00
#
_symmetry.space_group_name_H-M   'P 1'
#
loop_
_entity.id
_entity.type
_entity.pdbx_description
1 polymer ?
#
loop_
_entity_poly.entity_id
_entity_poly.type
_entity_poly.pdbx_seq_one_letter_code
_entity_poly.pdbx_strand_id
1 'polypeptide(L)'
;MPKTMRSKIFAITPMLILFLSVVWIGVANAQQSVVDEYPELKPLTNFVGEENLSVLHLAGFKAAKRAMAELGFKKGDANILALTDAGYIAKIGEYTTEKALDGVMLTSGCSRGKGNLVNVHKPYNSPLWFAFFDKKSKNCVYLEVNSNLLKTYLDKEKEAKESTLKDFMKLKDEQIFTKIAVENIDAKKLLKNPEDWQKKMVAKVFGGNEFSLITICNVWAYKGLPNDFLKAVELHDHICPGLTSGYLIAKYIEKNFPTKSPRYEYTVIACPPWCKDDVIIQYFETNVGHKHMFVKWLTKEQSEELKKHLPENLKSKDVAEIVIRWEKGASKGEGIVIGFDWNKAVKLCGIKRSWFKDFKTYRWWWTRLKMDLWMMDYIDKPEELVATIKTFNVNSTSEIWKLASAGVNPLAELGLTPKPTPTLVEKTVEVIPLWVYITIGVLIAIIIVMVCLYTLKLRKT
;
A
#
# COMPACT_ATOMS: atom_id res chain seq x y z
N MET A 1 112.40 0.74 -25.81
CA MET A 1 112.12 2.19 -25.81
C MET A 1 111.08 2.49 -24.72
N PRO A 2 111.30 3.48 -23.85
CA PRO A 2 110.71 3.55 -22.50
C PRO A 2 109.74 4.74 -22.31
N LYS A 3 109.15 4.82 -21.10
CA LYS A 3 108.66 6.00 -20.31
C LYS A 3 107.20 5.87 -19.85
N THR A 4 106.93 5.57 -18.56
CA THR A 4 106.74 6.50 -17.39
C THR A 4 105.55 7.46 -17.60
N MET A 5 104.64 7.79 -16.67
CA MET A 5 104.60 7.80 -15.20
C MET A 5 103.21 8.34 -14.73
N ARG A 6 102.80 8.01 -13.49
CA ARG A 6 102.06 8.83 -12.47
C ARG A 6 100.57 9.19 -12.70
N SER A 7 99.64 8.70 -11.85
CA SER A 7 99.15 9.19 -10.53
C SER A 7 98.18 10.39 -10.64
N LYS A 8 96.98 10.44 -10.04
CA LYS A 8 96.59 10.55 -8.61
C LYS A 8 95.05 10.40 -8.47
N ILE A 9 94.51 9.65 -7.50
CA ILE A 9 93.86 10.06 -6.21
C ILE A 9 92.58 10.92 -6.36
N PHE A 10 91.45 10.41 -5.82
CA PHE A 10 90.40 11.03 -4.95
C PHE A 10 89.22 10.01 -4.88
N ALA A 11 89.04 9.19 -3.84
CA ALA A 11 88.44 9.45 -2.52
C ALA A 11 87.07 10.16 -2.57
N ILE A 12 85.98 9.47 -2.14
CA ILE A 12 84.99 9.87 -1.10
C ILE A 12 83.76 8.92 -1.13
N THR A 13 83.77 8.00 -0.17
CA THR A 13 82.72 7.56 0.79
C THR A 13 81.36 6.94 0.35
N PRO A 14 80.85 5.94 1.11
CA PRO A 14 79.74 5.05 0.76
C PRO A 14 78.42 5.40 1.49
N MET A 15 77.28 4.95 0.97
CA MET A 15 76.02 4.98 1.73
C MET A 15 75.58 3.56 2.09
N LEU A 16 75.92 3.19 3.32
CA LEU A 16 75.43 2.04 4.06
C LEU A 16 74.13 2.44 4.76
N ILE A 17 72.98 1.89 4.36
CA ILE A 17 71.76 1.82 5.20
C ILE A 17 71.25 0.39 5.03
N LEU A 18 71.78 -0.54 5.82
CA LEU A 18 71.20 -1.07 7.07
C LEU A 18 69.77 -1.63 6.93
N PHE A 19 69.73 -2.95 6.91
CA PHE A 19 68.63 -3.85 7.26
C PHE A 19 67.81 -3.39 8.47
N LEU A 20 66.48 -3.39 8.33
CA LEU A 20 65.50 -3.81 9.35
C LEU A 20 64.12 -3.92 8.69
N SER A 21 63.93 -4.95 7.85
CA SER A 21 62.61 -5.41 7.48
C SER A 21 61.98 -6.10 8.68
N VAL A 22 61.27 -5.32 9.49
CA VAL A 22 60.29 -5.85 10.43
C VAL A 22 59.20 -6.51 9.59
N VAL A 23 59.31 -7.82 9.42
CA VAL A 23 58.19 -8.65 8.96
C VAL A 23 57.18 -8.64 10.10
N TRP A 24 56.29 -7.64 10.08
CA TRP A 24 55.00 -7.77 10.75
C TRP A 24 54.27 -8.88 9.98
N ILE A 25 54.41 -10.11 10.45
CA ILE A 25 53.40 -11.14 10.22
C ILE A 25 52.22 -10.65 11.04
N GLY A 26 51.43 -9.76 10.44
CA GLY A 26 50.07 -9.54 10.86
C GLY A 26 49.39 -10.88 10.72
N VAL A 27 49.29 -11.62 11.82
CA VAL A 27 48.21 -12.59 11.99
C VAL A 27 46.96 -11.72 11.92
N ALA A 28 46.41 -11.57 10.71
CA ALA A 28 45.05 -11.17 10.56
C ALA A 28 44.28 -12.22 11.37
N ASN A 29 43.86 -11.86 12.58
CA ASN A 29 42.77 -12.53 13.23
C ASN A 29 41.63 -12.42 12.22
N ALA A 30 41.44 -13.46 11.41
CA ALA A 30 40.25 -13.62 10.61
C ALA A 30 39.11 -13.62 11.63
N GLN A 31 38.49 -12.45 11.80
CA GLN A 31 37.32 -12.29 12.64
C GLN A 31 36.33 -13.34 12.11
N GLN A 32 36.10 -14.39 12.89
CA GLN A 32 35.25 -15.51 12.48
C GLN A 32 33.91 -14.95 12.02
N SER A 33 33.38 -15.40 10.89
CA SER A 33 32.15 -14.84 10.33
C SER A 33 30.93 -15.29 11.14
N VAL A 34 29.88 -14.47 11.20
CA VAL A 34 28.56 -14.88 11.70
C VAL A 34 28.02 -16.08 10.91
N VAL A 35 28.40 -16.25 9.65
CA VAL A 35 28.00 -17.40 8.83
C VAL A 35 28.69 -18.68 9.30
N ASP A 36 29.89 -18.59 9.87
CA ASP A 36 30.60 -19.75 10.44
C ASP A 36 29.88 -20.25 11.70
N GLU A 37 29.35 -19.34 12.51
CA GLU A 37 28.55 -19.66 13.71
C GLU A 37 27.11 -20.09 13.38
N TYR A 38 26.55 -19.59 12.26
CA TYR A 38 25.18 -19.86 11.83
C TYR A 38 25.15 -20.33 10.34
N PRO A 39 25.51 -21.60 10.05
CA PRO A 39 25.64 -22.10 8.67
C PRO A 39 24.33 -22.06 7.85
N GLU A 40 23.19 -22.03 8.51
CA GLU A 40 21.87 -21.77 7.93
C GLU A 40 21.71 -20.42 7.22
N LEU A 41 22.61 -19.46 7.46
CA LEU A 41 22.65 -18.18 6.74
C LEU A 41 23.24 -18.32 5.33
N LYS A 42 23.93 -19.43 5.01
CA LYS A 42 24.59 -19.63 3.70
C LYS A 42 23.69 -19.36 2.49
N PRO A 43 22.42 -19.81 2.41
CA PRO A 43 21.57 -19.49 1.27
C PRO A 43 21.30 -17.99 1.11
N LEU A 44 21.27 -17.25 2.22
CA LEU A 44 21.07 -15.81 2.22
C LEU A 44 22.35 -15.09 1.82
N THR A 45 23.50 -15.42 2.41
CA THR A 45 24.78 -14.79 2.05
C THR A 45 25.25 -15.15 0.64
N ASN A 46 24.95 -16.35 0.13
CA ASN A 46 25.19 -16.68 -1.27
C ASN A 46 24.38 -15.82 -2.24
N PHE A 47 23.22 -15.29 -1.80
CA PHE A 47 22.37 -14.43 -2.62
C PHE A 47 22.77 -12.96 -2.53
N VAL A 48 23.02 -12.45 -1.31
CA VAL A 48 23.30 -11.02 -1.10
C VAL A 48 24.78 -10.67 -1.10
N GLY A 49 25.68 -11.62 -0.89
CA GLY A 49 27.08 -11.39 -0.53
C GLY A 49 27.24 -11.24 0.99
N GLU A 50 28.21 -11.91 1.58
CA GLU A 50 28.45 -11.89 3.03
C GLU A 50 28.74 -10.47 3.54
N GLU A 51 29.48 -9.69 2.75
CA GLU A 51 29.77 -8.29 2.98
C GLU A 51 28.53 -7.38 2.95
N ASN A 52 27.41 -7.84 2.41
CA ASN A 52 26.14 -7.10 2.32
C ASN A 52 25.08 -7.58 3.32
N LEU A 53 25.33 -8.69 4.04
CA LEU A 53 24.47 -9.17 5.11
C LEU A 53 24.21 -8.05 6.13
N SER A 54 23.00 -7.97 6.69
CA SER A 54 22.63 -6.88 7.61
C SER A 54 21.68 -7.38 8.67
N VAL A 55 21.49 -6.58 9.73
CA VAL A 55 20.52 -6.84 10.79
C VAL A 55 19.09 -7.00 10.23
N LEU A 56 18.74 -6.25 9.17
CA LEU A 56 17.43 -6.40 8.50
C LEU A 56 17.27 -7.79 7.84
N HIS A 57 18.30 -8.28 7.16
CA HIS A 57 18.29 -9.64 6.61
C HIS A 57 18.07 -10.67 7.73
N LEU A 58 18.74 -10.48 8.87
CA LEU A 58 18.62 -11.35 10.03
C LEU A 58 17.24 -11.29 10.68
N ALA A 59 16.58 -10.13 10.70
CA ALA A 59 15.22 -10.00 11.22
C ALA A 59 14.22 -10.83 10.39
N GLY A 60 14.30 -10.75 9.05
CA GLY A 60 13.48 -11.58 8.16
C GLY A 60 13.81 -13.08 8.27
N PHE A 61 15.09 -13.42 8.40
CA PHE A 61 15.55 -14.79 8.66
C PHE A 61 14.96 -15.35 9.97
N LYS A 62 15.09 -14.61 11.08
CA LYS A 62 14.56 -15.00 12.41
C LYS A 62 13.04 -15.18 12.35
N ALA A 63 12.32 -14.27 11.69
CA ALA A 63 10.88 -14.36 11.54
C ALA A 63 10.46 -15.65 10.81
N ALA A 64 11.11 -15.95 9.68
CA ALA A 64 10.86 -17.17 8.92
C ALA A 64 11.23 -18.43 9.72
N LYS A 65 12.36 -18.45 10.44
CA LYS A 65 12.75 -19.58 11.31
C LYS A 65 11.72 -19.83 12.41
N ARG A 66 11.23 -18.78 13.06
CA ARG A 66 10.19 -18.91 14.08
C ARG A 66 8.92 -19.49 13.49
N ALA A 67 8.45 -18.96 12.36
CA ALA A 67 7.26 -19.48 11.70
C ALA A 67 7.42 -20.94 11.23
N MET A 68 8.59 -21.33 10.71
CA MET A 68 8.90 -22.71 10.33
C MET A 68 8.80 -23.65 11.53
N ALA A 69 9.28 -23.23 12.70
CA ALA A 69 9.18 -24.03 13.93
C ALA A 69 7.74 -24.16 14.41
N GLU A 70 6.98 -23.07 14.46
CA GLU A 70 5.58 -23.03 14.94
C GLU A 70 4.61 -23.79 14.04
N LEU A 71 4.80 -23.70 12.72
CA LEU A 71 3.92 -24.32 11.73
C LEU A 71 4.45 -25.67 11.22
N GLY A 72 5.69 -26.04 11.54
CA GLY A 72 6.29 -27.30 11.15
C GLY A 72 6.56 -27.47 9.65
N PHE A 73 6.77 -26.37 8.90
CA PHE A 73 7.03 -26.44 7.46
C PHE A 73 8.52 -26.39 7.10
N LYS A 74 8.84 -26.92 5.92
CA LYS A 74 10.20 -26.89 5.35
C LYS A 74 10.32 -25.81 4.29
N LYS A 75 11.54 -25.31 4.08
CA LYS A 75 11.85 -24.32 3.05
C LYS A 75 11.26 -24.75 1.70
N GLY A 76 10.49 -23.86 1.08
CA GLY A 76 9.87 -24.07 -0.23
C GLY A 76 8.52 -24.78 -0.22
N ASP A 77 7.90 -25.00 0.93
CA ASP A 77 6.54 -25.57 1.01
C ASP A 77 5.51 -24.65 0.34
N ALA A 78 4.84 -25.17 -0.69
CA ALA A 78 3.83 -24.44 -1.46
C ALA A 78 2.52 -24.18 -0.69
N ASN A 79 2.33 -24.81 0.49
CA ASN A 79 1.17 -24.58 1.35
C ASN A 79 1.31 -23.33 2.22
N ILE A 80 2.49 -22.71 2.26
CA ILE A 80 2.74 -21.54 3.07
C ILE A 80 2.56 -20.28 2.25
N LEU A 81 1.77 -19.34 2.79
CA LEU A 81 1.70 -17.97 2.32
C LEU A 81 2.47 -17.08 3.30
N ALA A 82 3.50 -16.40 2.82
CA ALA A 82 4.17 -15.34 3.57
C ALA A 82 3.53 -13.98 3.24
N LEU A 83 3.31 -13.15 4.26
CA LEU A 83 2.84 -11.77 4.10
C LEU A 83 3.74 -10.86 4.93
N THR A 84 4.06 -9.68 4.42
CA THR A 84 4.89 -8.69 5.13
C THR A 84 4.75 -7.34 4.48
N ASP A 85 4.97 -6.25 5.23
CA ASP A 85 5.17 -4.91 4.66
C ASP A 85 6.65 -4.60 4.35
N ALA A 86 7.56 -5.55 4.59
CA ALA A 86 8.97 -5.45 4.24
C ALA A 86 9.16 -5.18 2.74
N GLY A 87 10.02 -4.21 2.44
CA GLY A 87 10.33 -3.80 1.08
C GLY A 87 9.24 -3.01 0.36
N TYR A 88 8.20 -2.59 1.10
CA TYR A 88 7.27 -1.57 0.65
C TYR A 88 7.77 -0.17 1.08
N ILE A 89 6.93 0.64 1.72
CA ILE A 89 7.29 2.02 2.14
C ILE A 89 7.61 2.06 3.65
N ALA A 90 7.22 1.05 4.43
CA ALA A 90 7.48 1.00 5.87
C ALA A 90 8.99 1.12 6.18
N LYS A 91 9.35 2.02 7.08
CA LYS A 91 10.73 2.36 7.46
C LYS A 91 10.95 2.23 8.96
N ILE A 92 12.20 2.03 9.32
CA ILE A 92 12.68 2.07 10.70
C ILE A 92 13.64 3.26 10.80
N GLY A 93 13.16 4.40 11.28
CA GLY A 93 13.91 5.65 11.21
C GLY A 93 14.25 6.00 9.75
N GLU A 94 15.54 6.12 9.42
CA GLU A 94 16.01 6.38 8.06
C GLU A 94 16.18 5.11 7.21
N TYR A 95 16.07 3.92 7.82
CA TYR A 95 16.33 2.65 7.16
C TYR A 95 15.10 2.12 6.43
N THR A 96 15.30 1.73 5.17
CA THR A 96 14.31 0.99 4.37
C THR A 96 14.35 -0.50 4.73
N THR A 97 13.33 -1.27 4.33
CA THR A 97 13.07 -2.62 4.88
C THR A 97 13.21 -3.75 3.85
N GLU A 98 13.66 -3.48 2.62
CA GLU A 98 13.76 -4.47 1.53
C GLU A 98 14.66 -5.65 1.92
N LYS A 99 15.75 -5.40 2.64
CA LYS A 99 16.67 -6.45 3.12
C LYS A 99 15.99 -7.50 4.00
N ALA A 100 14.94 -7.13 4.74
CA ALA A 100 14.17 -8.09 5.53
C ALA A 100 13.34 -9.03 4.64
N LEU A 101 12.91 -8.57 3.47
CA LEU A 101 12.20 -9.40 2.49
C LEU A 101 13.09 -10.53 1.98
N ASP A 102 14.36 -10.24 1.68
CA ASP A 102 15.35 -11.25 1.28
C ASP A 102 15.52 -12.31 2.39
N GLY A 103 15.64 -11.87 3.65
CA GLY A 103 15.68 -12.77 4.80
C GLY A 103 14.50 -13.73 4.85
N VAL A 104 13.28 -13.23 4.63
CA VAL A 104 12.05 -14.05 4.56
C VAL A 104 12.10 -15.02 3.38
N MET A 105 12.42 -14.52 2.19
CA MET A 105 12.40 -15.31 0.95
C MET A 105 13.43 -16.43 0.97
N LEU A 106 14.66 -16.14 1.34
CA LEU A 106 15.76 -17.10 1.29
C LEU A 106 15.66 -18.14 2.41
N THR A 107 14.99 -17.84 3.51
CA THR A 107 14.78 -18.77 4.63
C THR A 107 13.56 -19.65 4.42
N SER A 108 12.39 -19.04 4.15
CA SER A 108 11.13 -19.78 3.98
C SER A 108 10.99 -20.43 2.60
N GLY A 109 11.67 -19.91 1.58
CA GLY A 109 11.49 -20.31 0.19
C GLY A 109 10.19 -19.82 -0.46
N CYS A 110 9.42 -18.98 0.23
CA CYS A 110 8.27 -18.28 -0.34
C CYS A 110 8.74 -17.19 -1.30
N SER A 111 8.03 -16.98 -2.41
CA SER A 111 8.40 -15.94 -3.37
C SER A 111 7.19 -15.47 -4.18
N ARG A 112 7.31 -14.27 -4.75
CA ARG A 112 6.31 -13.70 -5.66
C ARG A 112 6.07 -14.61 -6.87
N GLY A 113 7.13 -15.15 -7.46
CA GLY A 113 7.03 -16.05 -8.63
C GLY A 113 6.31 -17.37 -8.34
N LYS A 114 6.29 -17.82 -7.07
CA LYS A 114 5.51 -18.98 -6.63
C LYS A 114 4.07 -18.63 -6.24
N GLY A 115 3.71 -17.35 -6.26
CA GLY A 115 2.38 -16.87 -5.87
C GLY A 115 2.08 -17.06 -4.38
N ASN A 116 3.11 -17.18 -3.53
CA ASN A 116 2.95 -17.47 -2.11
C ASN A 116 3.72 -16.49 -1.19
N LEU A 117 3.95 -15.28 -1.68
CA LEU A 117 4.47 -14.14 -0.93
C LEU A 117 3.70 -12.87 -1.33
N VAL A 118 3.18 -12.15 -0.34
CA VAL A 118 2.43 -10.90 -0.53
C VAL A 118 3.14 -9.77 0.20
N ASN A 119 3.64 -8.78 -0.53
CA ASN A 119 4.15 -7.55 0.07
C ASN A 119 3.00 -6.55 0.22
N VAL A 120 2.53 -6.37 1.44
CA VAL A 120 1.35 -5.58 1.74
C VAL A 120 1.74 -4.11 1.90
N HIS A 121 1.12 -3.22 1.11
CA HIS A 121 1.32 -1.77 1.22
C HIS A 121 0.98 -1.30 2.63
N LYS A 122 1.90 -0.56 3.25
CA LYS A 122 1.66 0.15 4.50
C LYS A 122 2.30 1.56 4.47
N PRO A 123 1.72 2.53 5.19
CA PRO A 123 2.33 3.84 5.38
C PRO A 123 3.76 3.76 5.93
N TYR A 124 4.60 4.74 5.59
CA TYR A 124 6.04 4.75 5.91
C TYR A 124 6.38 4.59 7.38
N ASN A 125 5.47 4.97 8.27
CA ASN A 125 5.62 4.95 9.73
C ASN A 125 4.98 3.71 10.39
N SER A 126 4.56 2.72 9.59
CA SER A 126 4.03 1.47 10.12
C SER A 126 5.15 0.60 10.71
N PRO A 127 4.89 -0.13 11.82
CA PRO A 127 5.83 -1.12 12.33
C PRO A 127 6.08 -2.20 11.29
N LEU A 128 7.34 -2.62 11.11
CA LEU A 128 7.69 -3.76 10.27
C LEU A 128 7.08 -5.05 10.85
N TRP A 129 6.42 -5.86 10.03
CA TRP A 129 5.83 -7.12 10.47
C TRP A 129 5.95 -8.25 9.45
N PHE A 130 5.80 -9.48 9.92
CA PHE A 130 5.79 -10.69 9.13
C PHE A 130 4.63 -11.59 9.54
N ALA A 131 4.01 -12.26 8.58
CA ALA A 131 3.02 -13.29 8.82
C ALA A 131 3.27 -14.51 7.92
N PHE A 132 2.98 -15.68 8.44
CA PHE A 132 3.08 -16.94 7.72
C PHE A 132 1.81 -17.75 7.99
N PHE A 133 1.09 -18.08 6.92
CA PHE A 133 -0.14 -18.84 7.00
C PHE A 133 0.03 -20.19 6.33
N ASP A 134 -0.33 -21.26 7.05
CA ASP A 134 -0.35 -22.61 6.49
C ASP A 134 -1.76 -22.97 5.99
N LYS A 135 -1.84 -23.25 4.69
CA LYS A 135 -3.06 -23.67 4.01
C LYS A 135 -3.68 -24.93 4.59
N LYS A 136 -2.89 -25.84 5.18
CA LYS A 136 -3.38 -27.12 5.72
C LYS A 136 -3.99 -26.96 7.11
N SER A 137 -3.20 -26.51 8.07
CA SER A 137 -3.65 -26.33 9.46
C SER A 137 -4.57 -25.12 9.64
N LYS A 138 -4.52 -24.16 8.71
CA LYS A 138 -5.16 -22.84 8.82
C LYS A 138 -4.60 -21.96 9.95
N ASN A 139 -3.46 -22.34 10.51
CA ASN A 139 -2.76 -21.53 11.49
C ASN A 139 -1.97 -20.42 10.78
N CYS A 140 -1.97 -19.24 11.40
CA CYS A 140 -1.22 -18.07 10.99
C CYS A 140 -0.32 -17.64 12.13
N VAL A 141 0.98 -17.56 11.87
CA VAL A 141 1.96 -16.94 12.76
C VAL A 141 2.09 -15.48 12.36
N TYR A 142 2.04 -14.57 13.32
CA TYR A 142 2.25 -13.13 13.13
C TYR A 142 3.35 -12.65 14.07
N LEU A 143 4.23 -11.80 13.55
CA LEU A 143 5.44 -11.32 14.18
C LEU A 143 5.58 -9.82 13.89
N GLU A 144 5.41 -8.97 14.89
CA GLU A 144 5.62 -7.52 14.78
C GLU A 144 6.99 -7.17 15.36
N VAL A 145 7.82 -6.46 14.60
CA VAL A 145 9.20 -6.15 14.99
C VAL A 145 9.24 -5.00 15.99
N ASN A 146 10.12 -5.11 16.99
CA ASN A 146 10.50 -4.00 17.84
C ASN A 146 11.33 -2.98 17.06
N SER A 147 10.67 -1.99 16.47
CA SER A 147 11.32 -0.96 15.65
C SER A 147 12.42 -0.20 16.39
N ASN A 148 12.27 0.05 17.69
CA ASN A 148 13.29 0.77 18.47
C ASN A 148 14.56 -0.08 18.65
N LEU A 149 14.39 -1.35 19.04
CA LEU A 149 15.51 -2.28 19.16
C LEU A 149 16.21 -2.46 17.80
N LEU A 150 15.42 -2.70 16.75
CA LEU A 150 15.98 -2.94 15.43
C LEU A 150 16.73 -1.70 14.92
N LYS A 151 16.21 -0.49 15.16
CA LYS A 151 16.92 0.76 14.87
C LYS A 151 18.26 0.84 15.60
N THR A 152 18.29 0.54 16.90
CA THR A 152 19.55 0.56 17.68
C THR A 152 20.60 -0.39 17.09
N TYR A 153 20.20 -1.58 16.65
CA TYR A 153 21.14 -2.50 16.00
C TYR A 153 21.55 -2.04 14.60
N LEU A 154 20.66 -1.42 13.82
CA LEU A 154 21.00 -0.83 12.53
C LEU A 154 21.99 0.34 12.65
N ASP A 155 21.86 1.15 13.70
CA ASP A 155 22.80 2.23 14.00
C ASP A 155 24.18 1.64 14.35
N LYS A 156 24.24 0.62 15.21
CA LYS A 156 25.48 -0.08 15.59
C LYS A 156 26.15 -0.79 14.41
N GLU A 157 25.36 -1.33 13.48
CA GLU A 157 25.86 -2.05 12.29
C GLU A 157 26.77 -1.16 11.44
N LYS A 158 26.50 0.16 11.39
CA LYS A 158 27.34 1.13 10.66
C LYS A 158 28.76 1.24 11.21
N GLU A 159 28.92 1.06 12.52
CA GLU A 159 30.20 1.23 13.22
C GLU A 159 30.96 -0.10 13.34
N ALA A 160 30.24 -1.17 13.69
CA ALA A 160 30.84 -2.47 13.99
C ALA A 160 29.95 -3.61 13.47
N LYS A 161 29.94 -3.78 12.13
CA LYS A 161 29.06 -4.72 11.43
C LYS A 161 29.11 -6.14 11.99
N GLU A 162 30.27 -6.78 11.96
CA GLU A 162 30.40 -8.21 12.25
C GLU A 162 29.98 -8.57 13.69
N SER A 163 30.46 -7.83 14.69
CA SER A 163 30.04 -8.03 16.08
C SER A 163 28.55 -7.75 16.28
N THR A 164 28.00 -6.74 15.61
CA THR A 164 26.57 -6.40 15.68
C THR A 164 25.69 -7.53 15.12
N LEU A 165 26.08 -8.14 13.99
CA LEU A 165 25.34 -9.27 13.42
C LEU A 165 25.32 -10.47 14.37
N LYS A 166 26.47 -10.82 14.95
CA LYS A 166 26.57 -11.89 15.94
C LYS A 166 25.74 -11.62 17.19
N ASP A 167 25.81 -10.40 17.71
CA ASP A 167 25.06 -10.02 18.91
C ASP A 167 23.55 -9.98 18.66
N PHE A 168 23.13 -9.58 17.45
CA PHE A 168 21.73 -9.66 17.04
C PHE A 168 21.25 -11.11 16.97
N MET A 169 22.07 -12.01 16.41
CA MET A 169 21.72 -13.44 16.32
C MET A 169 21.54 -14.13 17.68
N LYS A 170 22.19 -13.64 18.74
CA LYS A 170 22.03 -14.15 20.11
C LYS A 170 20.72 -13.71 20.77
N LEU A 171 20.02 -12.71 20.23
CA LEU A 171 18.75 -12.25 20.79
C LEU A 171 17.69 -13.34 20.70
N LYS A 172 16.85 -13.40 21.74
CA LYS A 172 15.62 -14.20 21.75
C LYS A 172 14.56 -13.54 20.88
N ASP A 173 13.65 -14.35 20.35
CA ASP A 173 12.55 -13.87 19.50
C ASP A 173 11.71 -12.80 20.22
N GLU A 174 11.45 -12.98 21.52
CA GLU A 174 10.63 -12.06 22.33
C GLU A 174 11.30 -10.69 22.55
N GLN A 175 12.60 -10.58 22.29
CA GLN A 175 13.30 -9.30 22.28
C GLN A 175 13.14 -8.61 20.92
N ILE A 176 13.24 -9.38 19.84
CA ILE A 176 13.17 -8.90 18.45
C ILE A 176 11.73 -8.50 18.09
N PHE A 177 10.74 -9.26 18.55
CA PHE A 177 9.34 -9.07 18.20
C PHE A 177 8.52 -8.59 19.40
N THR A 178 7.88 -7.42 19.27
CA THR A 178 6.96 -6.88 20.28
C THR A 178 5.67 -7.68 20.38
N LYS A 179 5.31 -8.39 19.30
CA LYS A 179 4.12 -9.23 19.24
C LYS A 179 4.43 -10.51 18.49
N ILE A 180 4.11 -11.63 19.13
CA ILE A 180 4.14 -12.97 18.55
C ILE A 180 2.77 -13.57 18.77
N ALA A 181 2.06 -13.91 17.69
CA ALA A 181 0.73 -14.50 17.77
C ALA A 181 0.64 -15.72 16.85
N VAL A 182 0.00 -16.79 17.34
CA VAL A 182 -0.29 -17.99 16.56
C VAL A 182 -1.79 -18.23 16.64
N GLU A 183 -2.48 -18.08 15.53
CA GLU A 183 -3.94 -18.09 15.49
C GLU A 183 -4.47 -18.95 14.36
N ASN A 184 -5.49 -19.75 14.66
CA ASN A 184 -6.21 -20.49 13.63
C ASN A 184 -7.27 -19.59 12.98
N ILE A 185 -7.05 -19.21 11.72
CA ILE A 185 -7.87 -18.25 10.98
C ILE A 185 -8.72 -18.92 9.89
N ASP A 186 -9.08 -20.20 10.04
CA ASP A 186 -9.95 -20.90 9.10
C ASP A 186 -11.27 -20.16 8.89
N ALA A 187 -11.55 -19.71 7.67
CA ALA A 187 -12.81 -19.06 7.32
C ALA A 187 -14.04 -19.84 7.76
N LYS A 188 -14.04 -21.18 7.68
CA LYS A 188 -15.20 -21.97 8.14
C LYS A 188 -15.45 -21.77 9.64
N LYS A 189 -14.38 -21.74 10.44
CA LYS A 189 -14.45 -21.48 11.88
C LYS A 189 -14.85 -20.05 12.17
N LEU A 190 -14.22 -19.07 11.50
CA LEU A 190 -14.50 -17.64 11.68
C LEU A 190 -15.96 -17.31 11.33
N LEU A 191 -16.50 -17.91 10.27
CA LEU A 191 -17.87 -17.66 9.84
C LEU A 191 -18.91 -18.38 10.72
N LYS A 192 -18.56 -19.51 11.33
CA LYS A 192 -19.43 -20.27 12.23
C LYS A 192 -19.49 -19.65 13.63
N ASN A 193 -18.37 -19.20 14.17
CA ASN A 193 -18.23 -18.67 15.53
C ASN A 193 -17.58 -17.26 15.54
N PRO A 194 -18.24 -16.25 14.96
CA PRO A 194 -17.62 -14.95 14.74
C PRO A 194 -17.34 -14.14 16.01
N GLU A 195 -18.10 -14.34 17.09
CA GLU A 195 -17.95 -13.59 18.33
C GLU A 195 -16.58 -13.84 18.99
N ASP A 196 -16.03 -15.05 18.89
CA ASP A 196 -14.72 -15.37 19.45
C ASP A 196 -13.59 -14.67 18.68
N TRP A 197 -13.69 -14.62 17.35
CA TRP A 197 -12.74 -13.88 16.54
C TRP A 197 -12.89 -12.37 16.71
N GLN A 198 -14.12 -11.87 16.93
CA GLN A 198 -14.35 -10.45 17.19
C GLN A 198 -13.58 -9.96 18.42
N LYS A 199 -13.51 -10.77 19.49
CA LYS A 199 -12.70 -10.43 20.67
C LYS A 199 -11.22 -10.24 20.29
N LYS A 200 -10.69 -11.12 19.43
CA LYS A 200 -9.30 -11.06 18.94
C LYS A 200 -9.07 -9.87 17.99
N MET A 201 -10.07 -9.54 17.18
CA MET A 201 -10.04 -8.37 16.30
C MET A 201 -9.98 -7.07 17.09
N VAL A 202 -10.76 -6.94 18.15
CA VAL A 202 -10.72 -5.78 19.06
C VAL A 202 -9.41 -5.74 19.83
N ALA A 203 -8.91 -6.89 20.30
CA ALA A 203 -7.64 -7.00 21.02
C ALA A 203 -6.40 -6.76 20.15
N LYS A 204 -6.56 -6.65 18.83
CA LYS A 204 -5.49 -6.46 17.85
C LYS A 204 -4.38 -7.50 18.00
N VAL A 205 -4.76 -8.78 17.99
CA VAL A 205 -3.80 -9.91 18.14
C VAL A 205 -2.77 -9.95 17.02
N PHE A 206 -3.02 -9.30 15.88
CA PHE A 206 -2.10 -9.15 14.75
C PHE A 206 -1.70 -7.70 14.50
N GLY A 207 -1.64 -6.89 15.56
CA GLY A 207 -1.13 -5.51 15.46
C GLY A 207 -2.03 -4.58 14.65
N GLY A 208 -3.30 -4.92 14.43
CA GLY A 208 -4.21 -4.16 13.56
C GLY A 208 -4.31 -4.72 12.13
N ASN A 209 -3.60 -5.81 11.82
CA ASN A 209 -3.66 -6.48 10.51
C ASN A 209 -4.72 -7.59 10.45
N GLU A 210 -5.64 -7.68 11.43
CA GLU A 210 -6.55 -8.83 11.56
C GLU A 210 -7.43 -8.99 10.34
N PHE A 211 -8.02 -7.91 9.86
CA PHE A 211 -8.88 -7.96 8.67
C PHE A 211 -8.09 -8.30 7.41
N SER A 212 -6.91 -7.69 7.22
CA SER A 212 -6.02 -7.98 6.09
C SER A 212 -5.62 -9.46 6.04
N LEU A 213 -5.14 -10.01 7.16
CA LEU A 213 -4.68 -11.39 7.22
C LEU A 213 -5.81 -12.38 7.02
N ILE A 214 -6.97 -12.21 7.67
CA ILE A 214 -8.06 -13.18 7.48
C ILE A 214 -8.61 -13.16 6.06
N THR A 215 -8.66 -12.02 5.37
CA THR A 215 -9.22 -11.98 4.01
C THR A 215 -8.21 -12.47 2.97
N ILE A 216 -6.96 -12.00 3.01
CA ILE A 216 -5.92 -12.44 2.06
C ILE A 216 -5.67 -13.94 2.19
N CYS A 217 -5.41 -14.44 3.40
CA CYS A 217 -5.06 -15.84 3.61
C CYS A 217 -6.18 -16.79 3.21
N ASN A 218 -7.43 -16.49 3.56
CA ASN A 218 -8.55 -17.38 3.26
C ASN A 218 -8.92 -17.39 1.78
N VAL A 219 -8.88 -16.24 1.11
CA VAL A 219 -9.13 -16.17 -0.34
C VAL A 219 -8.04 -16.93 -1.10
N TRP A 220 -6.76 -16.70 -0.75
CA TRP A 220 -5.63 -17.45 -1.32
C TRP A 220 -5.76 -18.97 -1.08
N ALA A 221 -6.20 -19.37 0.12
CA ALA A 221 -6.41 -20.77 0.46
C ALA A 221 -7.58 -21.42 -0.29
N TYR A 222 -8.60 -20.65 -0.67
CA TYR A 222 -9.84 -21.16 -1.25
C TYR A 222 -9.65 -21.65 -2.69
N LYS A 223 -9.22 -20.76 -3.60
CA LYS A 223 -9.00 -21.08 -5.03
C LYS A 223 -7.66 -20.59 -5.58
N GLY A 224 -6.78 -20.07 -4.71
CA GLY A 224 -5.62 -19.30 -5.15
C GLY A 224 -6.01 -17.85 -5.48
N LEU A 225 -4.99 -17.03 -5.73
CA LEU A 225 -5.14 -15.65 -6.18
C LEU A 225 -4.42 -15.50 -7.53
N PRO A 226 -5.12 -15.12 -8.61
CA PRO A 226 -4.49 -14.70 -9.85
C PRO A 226 -3.44 -13.61 -9.57
N ASN A 227 -2.29 -13.66 -10.26
CA ASN A 227 -1.17 -12.77 -9.95
C ASN A 227 -1.50 -11.29 -10.21
N ASP A 228 -2.25 -11.00 -11.25
CA ASP A 228 -2.80 -9.67 -11.55
C ASP A 228 -3.72 -9.17 -10.42
N PHE A 229 -4.59 -10.02 -9.88
CA PHE A 229 -5.40 -9.66 -8.71
C PHE A 229 -4.54 -9.47 -7.46
N LEU A 230 -3.52 -10.33 -7.26
CA LEU A 230 -2.59 -10.23 -6.14
C LEU A 230 -1.87 -8.88 -6.11
N LYS A 231 -1.53 -8.29 -7.27
CA LYS A 231 -0.92 -6.95 -7.32
C LYS A 231 -1.87 -5.86 -6.83
N ALA A 232 -3.16 -5.97 -7.13
CA ALA A 232 -4.16 -5.05 -6.58
C ALA A 232 -4.31 -5.24 -5.06
N VAL A 233 -4.20 -6.47 -4.55
CA VAL A 233 -4.19 -6.77 -3.10
C VAL A 233 -2.95 -6.18 -2.42
N GLU A 234 -1.76 -6.30 -3.03
CA GLU A 234 -0.53 -5.69 -2.52
C GLU A 234 -0.70 -4.18 -2.33
N LEU A 235 -1.35 -3.48 -3.28
CA LEU A 235 -1.62 -2.04 -3.18
C LEU A 235 -2.73 -1.71 -2.17
N HIS A 236 -3.85 -2.42 -2.21
CA HIS A 236 -5.04 -2.11 -1.40
C HIS A 236 -4.94 -2.54 0.06
N ASP A 237 -3.97 -3.41 0.38
CA ASP A 237 -3.61 -3.92 1.70
C ASP A 237 -4.50 -5.00 2.32
N HIS A 238 -5.66 -5.28 1.74
CA HIS A 238 -6.57 -6.36 2.14
C HIS A 238 -7.47 -6.77 0.97
N ILE A 239 -8.19 -7.89 1.13
CA ILE A 239 -9.28 -8.23 0.22
C ILE A 239 -10.60 -7.80 0.87
N CYS A 240 -11.43 -7.11 0.09
CA CYS A 240 -12.81 -6.80 0.43
C CYS A 240 -13.68 -6.89 -0.83
N PRO A 241 -15.03 -6.94 -0.69
CA PRO A 241 -15.90 -7.08 -1.86
C PRO A 241 -15.77 -5.91 -2.84
N GLY A 242 -15.38 -4.73 -2.35
CA GLY A 242 -15.08 -3.58 -3.18
C GLY A 242 -13.87 -3.82 -4.09
N LEU A 243 -12.81 -4.45 -3.58
CA LEU A 243 -11.64 -4.81 -4.37
C LEU A 243 -11.96 -5.97 -5.32
N THR A 244 -12.62 -7.02 -4.83
CA THR A 244 -13.02 -8.17 -5.67
C THR A 244 -13.97 -7.75 -6.80
N SER A 245 -14.91 -6.84 -6.55
CA SER A 245 -15.74 -6.24 -7.61
C SER A 245 -14.92 -5.44 -8.61
N GLY A 246 -13.88 -4.73 -8.18
CA GLY A 246 -12.94 -4.06 -9.09
C GLY A 246 -12.24 -5.00 -10.05
N TYR A 247 -11.81 -6.18 -9.56
CA TYR A 247 -11.21 -7.20 -10.41
C TYR A 247 -12.21 -7.76 -11.42
N LEU A 248 -13.45 -8.06 -11.01
CA LEU A 248 -14.50 -8.46 -11.94
C LEU A 248 -14.80 -7.37 -12.99
N ILE A 249 -14.83 -6.10 -12.59
CA ILE A 249 -15.02 -4.96 -13.49
C ILE A 249 -13.86 -4.88 -14.49
N ALA A 250 -12.61 -5.02 -14.04
CA ALA A 250 -11.44 -5.01 -14.92
C ALA A 250 -11.50 -6.14 -15.96
N LYS A 251 -11.79 -7.38 -15.54
CA LYS A 251 -11.97 -8.51 -16.47
C LYS A 251 -13.13 -8.29 -17.45
N TYR A 252 -14.22 -7.68 -17.00
CA TYR A 252 -15.33 -7.31 -17.89
C TYR A 252 -14.90 -6.28 -18.94
N ILE A 253 -14.19 -5.22 -18.55
CA ILE A 253 -13.70 -4.18 -19.48
C ILE A 253 -12.72 -4.78 -20.49
N GLU A 254 -11.75 -5.57 -20.02
CA GLU A 254 -10.76 -6.24 -20.86
C GLU A 254 -11.43 -7.08 -21.95
N LYS A 255 -12.52 -7.79 -21.62
CA LYS A 255 -13.24 -8.63 -22.58
C LYS A 255 -14.19 -7.85 -23.49
N ASN A 256 -14.94 -6.90 -22.95
CA ASN A 256 -16.08 -6.29 -23.65
C ASN A 256 -15.79 -4.90 -24.22
N PHE A 257 -14.70 -4.26 -23.81
CA PHE A 257 -14.30 -2.93 -24.29
C PHE A 257 -12.78 -2.83 -24.54
N PRO A 258 -12.12 -3.84 -25.15
CA PRO A 258 -10.66 -4.00 -25.17
C PRO A 258 -9.91 -2.86 -25.87
N THR A 259 -8.65 -2.67 -25.54
CA THR A 259 -7.71 -1.79 -26.28
C THR A 259 -6.34 -2.43 -26.29
N LYS A 260 -5.54 -2.11 -27.31
CA LYS A 260 -4.13 -2.51 -27.40
C LYS A 260 -3.23 -1.72 -26.44
N SER A 261 -3.69 -0.56 -25.97
CA SER A 261 -2.88 0.40 -25.21
C SER A 261 -3.68 1.01 -24.06
N PRO A 262 -4.12 0.21 -23.05
CA PRO A 262 -5.05 0.67 -22.01
C PRO A 262 -4.59 1.91 -21.27
N ARG A 263 -3.31 1.97 -20.92
CA ARG A 263 -2.68 3.13 -20.29
C ARG A 263 -2.94 4.44 -21.05
N TYR A 264 -2.85 4.40 -22.38
CA TYR A 264 -2.84 5.61 -23.22
C TYR A 264 -4.20 5.92 -23.83
N GLU A 265 -5.03 4.90 -24.02
CA GLU A 265 -6.30 5.03 -24.74
C GLU A 265 -7.50 5.08 -23.79
N TYR A 266 -7.38 4.57 -22.56
CA TYR A 266 -8.44 4.73 -21.57
C TYR A 266 -8.31 6.04 -20.79
N THR A 267 -9.45 6.71 -20.64
CA THR A 267 -9.71 7.71 -19.60
C THR A 267 -10.80 7.18 -18.70
N VAL A 268 -10.52 7.11 -17.41
CA VAL A 268 -11.38 6.55 -16.37
C VAL A 268 -11.95 7.68 -15.51
N ILE A 269 -13.23 7.66 -15.19
CA ILE A 269 -13.87 8.64 -14.28
C ILE A 269 -14.56 7.88 -13.15
N ALA A 270 -13.83 7.70 -12.05
CA ALA A 270 -14.25 6.93 -10.88
C ALA A 270 -15.43 7.63 -10.19
N CYS A 271 -16.64 7.14 -10.46
CA CYS A 271 -17.88 7.85 -10.14
C CYS A 271 -19.01 6.86 -9.75
N PRO A 272 -19.20 6.56 -8.45
CA PRO A 272 -18.41 7.04 -7.31
C PRO A 272 -17.14 6.20 -7.10
N PRO A 273 -16.16 6.72 -6.35
CA PRO A 273 -14.96 5.96 -6.02
C PRO A 273 -15.20 4.96 -4.89
N TRP A 274 -14.54 3.80 -5.00
CA TRP A 274 -14.36 2.84 -3.90
C TRP A 274 -13.16 1.94 -4.20
N CYS A 275 -12.93 0.91 -3.38
CA CYS A 275 -11.80 -0.03 -3.50
C CYS A 275 -11.56 -0.61 -4.92
N LYS A 276 -12.54 -0.57 -5.84
CA LYS A 276 -12.34 -1.00 -7.23
C LYS A 276 -11.26 -0.20 -7.93
N ASP A 277 -11.11 1.07 -7.57
CA ASP A 277 -10.29 2.03 -8.33
C ASP A 277 -8.81 1.66 -8.23
N ASP A 278 -8.39 1.10 -7.09
CA ASP A 278 -7.04 0.56 -6.92
C ASP A 278 -6.78 -0.61 -7.89
N VAL A 279 -7.80 -1.43 -8.18
CA VAL A 279 -7.69 -2.48 -9.21
C VAL A 279 -7.61 -1.85 -10.59
N ILE A 280 -8.46 -0.88 -10.91
CA ILE A 280 -8.47 -0.24 -12.23
C ILE A 280 -7.13 0.45 -12.51
N ILE A 281 -6.56 1.12 -11.51
CA ILE A 281 -5.21 1.68 -11.57
C ILE A 281 -4.18 0.58 -11.83
N GLN A 282 -4.21 -0.50 -11.03
CA GLN A 282 -3.19 -1.55 -11.09
C GLN A 282 -3.27 -2.37 -12.38
N TYR A 283 -4.48 -2.58 -12.91
CA TYR A 283 -4.76 -3.45 -14.05
C TYR A 283 -4.57 -2.72 -15.39
N PHE A 284 -4.98 -1.45 -15.49
CA PHE A 284 -4.91 -0.68 -16.75
C PHE A 284 -3.85 0.43 -16.75
N GLU A 285 -3.14 0.64 -15.65
CA GLU A 285 -2.15 1.71 -15.46
C GLU A 285 -2.74 3.14 -15.59
N THR A 286 -4.04 3.29 -15.34
CA THR A 286 -4.78 4.54 -15.47
C THR A 286 -4.75 5.36 -14.18
N ASN A 287 -3.59 5.56 -13.56
CA ASN A 287 -3.52 6.33 -12.30
C ASN A 287 -3.77 7.84 -12.49
N VAL A 288 -4.13 8.50 -11.39
CA VAL A 288 -4.42 9.95 -11.34
C VAL A 288 -3.20 10.77 -11.79
N GLY A 289 -1.98 10.36 -11.40
CA GLY A 289 -0.74 11.05 -11.77
C GLY A 289 -0.44 11.01 -13.27
N HIS A 290 -0.81 9.92 -13.95
CA HIS A 290 -0.76 9.83 -15.41
C HIS A 290 -1.88 10.61 -16.12
N LYS A 291 -2.80 11.25 -15.38
CA LYS A 291 -3.97 11.97 -15.92
C LYS A 291 -4.93 11.07 -16.70
N HIS A 292 -5.00 9.79 -16.33
CA HIS A 292 -5.89 8.80 -16.96
C HIS A 292 -7.02 8.30 -16.03
N MET A 293 -7.05 8.75 -14.76
CA MET A 293 -8.20 8.59 -13.88
C MET A 293 -8.59 9.90 -13.20
N PHE A 294 -9.88 10.16 -13.14
CA PHE A 294 -10.49 11.33 -12.52
C PHE A 294 -11.51 10.90 -11.47
N VAL A 295 -11.24 11.21 -10.20
CA VAL A 295 -12.08 10.76 -9.09
C VAL A 295 -13.20 11.75 -8.83
N LYS A 296 -14.45 11.26 -8.79
CA LYS A 296 -15.64 12.07 -8.56
C LYS A 296 -16.56 11.46 -7.53
N TRP A 297 -16.59 12.10 -6.37
CA TRP A 297 -17.52 11.74 -5.32
C TRP A 297 -18.96 12.08 -5.71
N LEU A 298 -19.90 11.19 -5.41
CA LEU A 298 -21.33 11.46 -5.52
C LEU A 298 -21.90 11.74 -4.12
N THR A 299 -22.67 12.81 -3.98
CA THR A 299 -23.42 13.04 -2.74
C THR A 299 -24.51 11.98 -2.58
N LYS A 300 -25.09 11.90 -1.38
CA LYS A 300 -26.21 10.99 -1.11
C LYS A 300 -27.40 11.32 -2.02
N GLU A 301 -27.71 12.61 -2.18
CA GLU A 301 -28.80 13.12 -3.02
C GLU A 301 -28.56 12.75 -4.48
N GLN A 302 -27.34 12.96 -5.00
CA GLN A 302 -26.98 12.56 -6.37
C GLN A 302 -27.10 11.05 -6.58
N SER A 303 -26.68 10.26 -5.59
CA SER A 303 -26.77 8.80 -5.65
C SER A 303 -28.22 8.29 -5.62
N GLU A 304 -29.09 8.92 -4.82
CA GLU A 304 -30.52 8.61 -4.77
C GLU A 304 -31.23 9.04 -6.05
N GLU A 305 -30.88 10.20 -6.58
CA GLU A 305 -31.46 10.75 -7.81
C GLU A 305 -31.16 9.88 -9.04
N LEU A 306 -29.93 9.38 -9.13
CA LEU A 306 -29.52 8.38 -10.12
C LEU A 306 -30.44 7.16 -10.11
N LYS A 307 -30.72 6.60 -8.93
CA LYS A 307 -31.56 5.40 -8.83
C LYS A 307 -33.00 5.63 -9.29
N LYS A 308 -33.54 6.83 -9.09
CA LYS A 308 -34.90 7.18 -9.55
C LYS A 308 -35.00 7.22 -11.07
N HIS A 309 -33.94 7.68 -11.74
CA HIS A 309 -33.93 7.97 -13.18
C HIS A 309 -33.38 6.85 -14.05
N LEU A 310 -32.71 5.86 -13.47
CA LEU A 310 -32.29 4.68 -14.22
C LEU A 310 -33.50 3.86 -14.71
N PRO A 311 -33.47 3.32 -15.94
CA PRO A 311 -34.46 2.35 -16.43
C PRO A 311 -34.62 1.16 -15.48
N GLU A 312 -35.82 0.59 -15.40
CA GLU A 312 -36.15 -0.46 -14.41
C GLU A 312 -35.21 -1.67 -14.47
N ASN A 313 -34.82 -2.10 -15.68
CA ASN A 313 -33.87 -3.19 -15.91
C ASN A 313 -32.42 -2.87 -15.49
N LEU A 314 -32.11 -1.60 -15.21
CA LEU A 314 -30.81 -1.11 -14.78
C LEU A 314 -30.80 -0.64 -13.32
N LYS A 315 -31.97 -0.43 -12.67
CA LYS A 315 -32.06 -0.01 -11.26
C LYS A 315 -31.42 -0.98 -10.27
N SER A 316 -31.25 -2.26 -10.64
CA SER A 316 -30.55 -3.25 -9.81
C SER A 316 -29.03 -3.03 -9.78
N LYS A 317 -28.48 -2.30 -10.75
CA LYS A 317 -27.05 -2.09 -10.95
C LYS A 317 -26.66 -0.75 -10.36
N ASP A 318 -25.77 -0.78 -9.37
CA ASP A 318 -25.17 0.46 -8.88
C ASP A 318 -24.07 0.87 -9.86
N VAL A 319 -24.07 2.12 -10.31
CA VAL A 319 -23.00 2.68 -11.16
C VAL A 319 -21.67 2.56 -10.43
N ALA A 320 -20.64 2.17 -11.17
CA ALA A 320 -19.29 2.00 -10.69
C ALA A 320 -18.32 2.97 -11.36
N GLU A 321 -18.22 2.89 -12.68
CA GLU A 321 -17.11 3.50 -13.42
C GLU A 321 -17.60 4.07 -14.74
N ILE A 322 -16.96 5.13 -15.22
CA ILE A 322 -17.08 5.56 -16.61
C ILE A 322 -15.73 5.34 -17.28
N VAL A 323 -15.71 4.57 -18.36
CA VAL A 323 -14.48 4.30 -19.11
C VAL A 323 -14.66 4.82 -20.52
N ILE A 324 -13.76 5.69 -20.95
CA ILE A 324 -13.74 6.27 -22.29
C ILE A 324 -12.49 5.74 -22.99
N ARG A 325 -12.66 5.16 -24.17
CA ARG A 325 -11.57 4.71 -25.06
C ARG A 325 -11.43 5.69 -26.21
N TRP A 326 -10.25 6.27 -26.36
CA TRP A 326 -9.87 7.06 -27.52
C TRP A 326 -8.64 6.43 -28.16
N GLU A 327 -8.84 5.70 -29.27
CA GLU A 327 -7.74 5.04 -29.97
C GLU A 327 -6.82 6.05 -30.65
N LYS A 328 -5.53 5.71 -30.74
CA LYS A 328 -4.55 6.59 -31.39
C LYS A 328 -4.92 6.85 -32.85
N GLY A 329 -5.09 8.12 -33.21
CA GLY A 329 -5.44 8.55 -34.57
C GLY A 329 -6.93 8.50 -34.89
N ALA A 330 -7.78 8.08 -33.95
CA ALA A 330 -9.23 8.15 -34.12
C ALA A 330 -9.72 9.60 -34.12
N SER A 331 -10.77 9.87 -34.90
CA SER A 331 -11.47 11.16 -34.93
C SER A 331 -12.55 11.29 -33.85
N LYS A 332 -12.95 10.17 -33.24
CA LYS A 332 -13.95 10.07 -32.17
C LYS A 332 -13.54 8.97 -31.19
N GLY A 333 -13.99 9.10 -29.95
CA GLY A 333 -13.88 8.07 -28.93
C GLY A 333 -15.23 7.46 -28.58
N GLU A 334 -15.17 6.35 -27.85
CA GLU A 334 -16.33 5.63 -27.35
C GLU A 334 -16.25 5.60 -25.82
N GLY A 335 -17.39 5.56 -25.15
CA GLY A 335 -17.46 5.50 -23.71
C GLY A 335 -18.52 4.53 -23.23
N ILE A 336 -18.25 3.94 -22.07
CA ILE A 336 -19.17 3.05 -21.35
C ILE A 336 -19.34 3.52 -19.92
N VAL A 337 -20.57 3.44 -19.42
CA VAL A 337 -20.88 3.53 -17.99
C VAL A 337 -21.10 2.12 -17.49
N ILE A 338 -20.34 1.72 -16.48
CA ILE A 338 -20.31 0.35 -15.94
C ILE A 338 -21.08 0.32 -14.63
N GLY A 339 -21.84 -0.74 -14.43
CA GLY A 339 -22.54 -1.03 -13.18
C GLY A 339 -22.13 -2.36 -12.58
N PHE A 340 -22.27 -2.46 -11.25
CA PHE A 340 -22.12 -3.69 -10.49
C PHE A 340 -23.44 -4.03 -9.77
N ASP A 341 -23.90 -5.28 -9.90
CA ASP A 341 -25.16 -5.74 -9.30
C ASP A 341 -24.96 -6.20 -7.85
N TRP A 342 -24.78 -5.23 -6.96
CA TRP A 342 -24.68 -5.49 -5.52
C TRP A 342 -25.94 -6.16 -4.96
N ASN A 343 -27.11 -5.90 -5.53
CA ASN A 343 -28.36 -6.50 -5.07
C ASN A 343 -28.38 -8.01 -5.32
N LYS A 344 -28.01 -8.45 -6.53
CA LYS A 344 -27.81 -9.85 -6.87
C LYS A 344 -26.73 -10.47 -5.99
N ALA A 345 -25.59 -9.80 -5.84
CA ALA A 345 -24.47 -10.32 -5.05
C ALA A 345 -24.84 -10.53 -3.56
N VAL A 346 -25.48 -9.54 -2.93
CA VAL A 346 -25.97 -9.62 -1.55
C VAL A 346 -27.02 -10.72 -1.38
N LYS A 347 -27.98 -10.81 -2.32
CA LYS A 347 -29.04 -11.81 -2.31
C LYS A 347 -28.48 -13.23 -2.41
N LEU A 348 -27.63 -13.48 -3.40
CA LEU A 348 -27.08 -14.82 -3.67
C LEU A 348 -26.06 -15.26 -2.61
N CYS A 349 -25.29 -14.32 -2.05
CA CYS A 349 -24.40 -14.61 -0.92
C CYS A 349 -25.18 -14.85 0.40
N GLY A 350 -26.46 -14.47 0.46
CA GLY A 350 -27.28 -14.62 1.66
C GLY A 350 -26.77 -13.77 2.81
N ILE A 351 -26.58 -12.47 2.56
CA ILE A 351 -26.12 -11.48 3.54
C ILE A 351 -27.06 -10.26 3.55
N LYS A 352 -26.94 -9.40 4.57
CA LYS A 352 -27.70 -8.13 4.65
C LYS A 352 -26.80 -6.95 4.29
N ARG A 353 -27.22 -6.09 3.36
CA ARG A 353 -26.43 -4.92 2.92
C ARG A 353 -26.09 -3.95 4.06
N SER A 354 -26.94 -3.85 5.08
CA SER A 354 -26.68 -3.01 6.27
C SER A 354 -25.49 -3.49 7.10
N TRP A 355 -25.13 -4.77 7.03
CA TRP A 355 -24.02 -5.33 7.80
C TRP A 355 -22.65 -4.80 7.36
N PHE A 356 -22.51 -4.31 6.13
CA PHE A 356 -21.28 -3.65 5.69
C PHE A 356 -20.91 -2.42 6.52
N LYS A 357 -21.91 -1.77 7.14
CA LYS A 357 -21.77 -0.57 7.98
C LYS A 357 -21.88 -0.87 9.47
N ASP A 358 -22.04 -2.13 9.87
CA ASP A 358 -22.15 -2.53 11.27
C ASP A 358 -20.75 -2.69 11.89
N PHE A 359 -19.99 -1.59 11.94
CA PHE A 359 -18.60 -1.55 12.44
C PHE A 359 -18.48 -1.81 13.94
N LYS A 360 -19.62 -1.84 14.66
CA LYS A 360 -19.68 -2.07 16.11
C LYS A 360 -19.66 -3.55 16.48
N THR A 361 -19.95 -4.44 15.53
CA THR A 361 -20.07 -5.88 15.78
C THR A 361 -19.21 -6.67 14.79
N TYR A 362 -19.21 -8.00 14.87
CA TYR A 362 -18.47 -8.83 13.91
C TYR A 362 -18.99 -8.74 12.47
N ARG A 363 -20.22 -8.24 12.29
CA ARG A 363 -20.94 -8.31 11.02
C ARG A 363 -20.21 -7.61 9.89
N TRP A 364 -19.47 -6.53 10.16
CA TRP A 364 -18.75 -5.79 9.11
C TRP A 364 -17.63 -6.61 8.46
N TRP A 365 -16.82 -7.36 9.22
CA TRP A 365 -15.75 -8.18 8.64
C TRP A 365 -16.30 -9.52 8.19
N TRP A 366 -17.26 -10.08 8.94
CA TRP A 366 -17.88 -11.37 8.61
C TRP A 366 -18.55 -11.34 7.25
N THR A 367 -19.32 -10.27 6.97
CA THR A 367 -20.01 -10.14 5.69
C THR A 367 -19.04 -9.93 4.53
N ARG A 368 -17.89 -9.31 4.78
CA ARG A 368 -16.84 -9.09 3.78
C ARG A 368 -16.14 -10.40 3.47
N LEU A 369 -15.60 -11.10 4.49
CA LEU A 369 -14.96 -12.40 4.33
C LEU A 369 -15.86 -13.42 3.63
N LYS A 370 -17.13 -13.53 4.04
CA LYS A 370 -18.09 -14.44 3.39
C LYS A 370 -18.29 -14.08 1.91
N MET A 371 -18.46 -12.80 1.62
CA MET A 371 -18.71 -12.33 0.25
C MET A 371 -17.46 -12.44 -0.62
N ASP A 372 -16.27 -12.19 -0.09
CA ASP A 372 -15.01 -12.36 -0.81
C ASP A 372 -14.84 -13.80 -1.30
N LEU A 373 -15.03 -14.77 -0.41
CA LEU A 373 -14.99 -16.20 -0.76
C LEU A 373 -16.04 -16.57 -1.81
N TRP A 374 -17.26 -16.05 -1.67
CA TRP A 374 -18.33 -16.29 -2.63
C TRP A 374 -18.06 -15.65 -4.00
N MET A 375 -17.53 -14.42 -4.04
CA MET A 375 -17.20 -13.72 -5.28
C MET A 375 -16.06 -14.39 -6.06
N MET A 376 -15.18 -15.13 -5.37
CA MET A 376 -14.17 -15.95 -6.04
C MET A 376 -14.76 -17.03 -6.96
N ASP A 377 -16.02 -17.42 -6.77
CA ASP A 377 -16.71 -18.34 -7.69
C ASP A 377 -17.16 -17.66 -9.00
N TYR A 378 -16.94 -16.34 -9.14
CA TYR A 378 -17.38 -15.53 -10.28
C TYR A 378 -16.23 -14.88 -11.06
N ILE A 379 -14.97 -15.07 -10.67
CA ILE A 379 -13.80 -14.41 -11.30
C ILE A 379 -13.69 -14.65 -12.81
N ASP A 380 -14.12 -15.82 -13.28
CA ASP A 380 -14.07 -16.20 -14.70
C ASP A 380 -15.38 -15.88 -15.47
N LYS A 381 -16.38 -15.32 -14.80
CA LYS A 381 -17.70 -14.98 -15.37
C LYS A 381 -18.17 -13.60 -14.88
N PRO A 382 -17.38 -12.53 -15.12
CA PRO A 382 -17.68 -11.21 -14.58
C PRO A 382 -19.03 -10.65 -15.04
N GLU A 383 -19.54 -11.06 -16.20
CA GLU A 383 -20.86 -10.65 -16.75
C GLU A 383 -22.04 -11.04 -15.85
N GLU A 384 -21.86 -11.98 -14.93
CA GLU A 384 -22.90 -12.35 -13.96
C GLU A 384 -23.20 -11.21 -12.96
N LEU A 385 -22.23 -10.32 -12.72
CA LEU A 385 -22.30 -9.27 -11.71
C LEU A 385 -21.98 -7.88 -12.26
N VAL A 386 -21.36 -7.80 -13.44
CA VAL A 386 -20.96 -6.56 -14.10
C VAL A 386 -21.73 -6.39 -15.39
N ALA A 387 -22.18 -5.17 -15.69
CA ALA A 387 -22.81 -4.87 -16.97
C ALA A 387 -22.58 -3.42 -17.40
N THR A 388 -22.66 -3.19 -18.71
CA THR A 388 -22.70 -1.84 -19.28
C THR A 388 -24.10 -1.25 -19.06
N ILE A 389 -24.18 -0.15 -18.31
CA ILE A 389 -25.41 0.63 -18.08
C ILE A 389 -25.72 1.49 -19.30
N LYS A 390 -24.69 2.10 -19.90
CA LYS A 390 -24.84 3.00 -21.05
C LYS A 390 -23.59 2.97 -21.93
N THR A 391 -23.78 3.09 -23.24
CA THR A 391 -22.71 3.44 -24.20
C THR A 391 -22.92 4.88 -24.69
N PHE A 392 -21.84 5.55 -25.08
CA PHE A 392 -21.86 6.89 -25.65
C PHE A 392 -20.65 7.12 -26.55
N ASN A 393 -20.70 8.18 -27.36
CA ASN A 393 -19.58 8.65 -28.17
C ASN A 393 -19.06 9.98 -27.61
N VAL A 394 -17.76 10.23 -27.82
CA VAL A 394 -17.16 11.55 -27.62
C VAL A 394 -16.52 12.00 -28.93
N ASN A 395 -16.85 13.20 -29.40
CA ASN A 395 -16.37 13.70 -30.70
C ASN A 395 -15.09 14.53 -30.59
N SER A 396 -14.65 14.83 -29.37
CA SER A 396 -13.40 15.55 -29.12
C SER A 396 -12.87 15.23 -27.73
N THR A 397 -11.57 15.46 -27.53
CA THR A 397 -10.95 15.39 -26.21
C THR A 397 -11.54 16.43 -25.24
N SER A 398 -12.06 17.55 -25.74
CA SER A 398 -12.75 18.56 -24.92
C SER A 398 -14.01 17.99 -24.23
N GLU A 399 -14.76 17.11 -24.90
CA GLU A 399 -15.91 16.44 -24.29
C GLU A 399 -15.49 15.51 -23.14
N ILE A 400 -14.36 14.81 -23.28
CA ILE A 400 -13.77 14.00 -22.20
C ILE A 400 -13.40 14.89 -21.02
N TRP A 401 -12.71 16.00 -21.28
CA TRP A 401 -12.29 16.93 -20.24
C TRP A 401 -13.47 17.58 -19.54
N LYS A 402 -14.56 17.88 -20.25
CA LYS A 402 -15.80 18.35 -19.64
C LYS A 402 -16.33 17.34 -18.62
N LEU A 403 -16.40 16.06 -18.98
CA LEU A 403 -16.85 15.01 -18.07
C LEU A 403 -15.92 14.89 -16.86
N ALA A 404 -14.60 14.97 -17.06
CA ALA A 404 -13.59 14.87 -16.01
C ALA A 404 -13.50 16.10 -15.08
N SER A 405 -13.94 17.28 -15.51
CA SER A 405 -13.72 18.56 -14.83
C SER A 405 -14.35 18.66 -13.44
N ALA A 406 -13.67 19.32 -12.50
CA ALA A 406 -14.22 19.57 -11.18
C ALA A 406 -15.58 20.30 -11.23
N GLY A 407 -16.48 19.98 -10.32
CA GLY A 407 -17.84 20.55 -10.26
C GLY A 407 -18.83 19.99 -11.28
N VAL A 408 -18.38 19.22 -12.28
CA VAL A 408 -19.26 18.56 -13.25
C VAL A 408 -19.70 17.18 -12.72
N ASN A 409 -21.01 16.94 -12.67
CA ASN A 409 -21.55 15.59 -12.51
C ASN A 409 -21.60 14.90 -13.90
N PRO A 410 -20.69 13.94 -14.18
CA PRO A 410 -20.62 13.30 -15.49
C PRO A 410 -21.87 12.45 -15.77
N LEU A 411 -22.53 11.90 -14.76
CA LEU A 411 -23.74 11.10 -14.95
C LEU A 411 -24.91 11.98 -15.43
N ALA A 412 -24.99 13.23 -14.96
CA ALA A 412 -25.97 14.20 -15.45
C ALA A 412 -25.64 14.66 -16.89
N GLU A 413 -24.37 14.90 -17.21
CA GLU A 413 -23.95 15.23 -18.57
C GLU A 413 -24.22 14.08 -19.56
N LEU A 414 -24.10 12.84 -19.11
CA LEU A 414 -24.45 11.64 -19.87
C LEU A 414 -25.96 11.33 -19.87
N GLY A 415 -26.79 12.16 -19.23
CA GLY A 415 -28.24 12.01 -19.20
C GLY A 415 -28.75 10.82 -18.39
N LEU A 416 -27.98 10.35 -17.40
CA LEU A 416 -28.42 9.33 -16.43
C LEU A 416 -29.14 9.94 -15.21
N THR A 417 -28.98 11.24 -15.01
CA THR A 417 -29.75 12.05 -14.06
C THR A 417 -30.13 13.39 -14.70
N PRO A 418 -31.15 14.09 -14.17
CA PRO A 418 -31.39 15.49 -14.53
C PRO A 418 -30.14 16.34 -14.29
N LYS A 419 -29.94 17.36 -15.14
CA LYS A 419 -28.92 18.38 -14.86
C LYS A 419 -29.41 19.22 -13.68
N PRO A 420 -28.53 19.56 -12.71
CA PRO A 420 -28.92 20.44 -11.62
C PRO A 420 -29.44 21.75 -12.22
N THR A 421 -30.67 22.11 -11.88
CA THR A 421 -31.20 23.44 -12.18
C THR A 421 -30.30 24.45 -11.46
N PRO A 422 -29.82 25.52 -12.12
CA PRO A 422 -29.06 26.55 -11.43
C PRO A 422 -29.94 27.11 -10.32
N THR A 423 -29.62 26.81 -9.07
CA THR A 423 -30.23 27.50 -7.95
C THR A 423 -29.74 28.93 -8.06
N LEU A 424 -30.64 29.86 -8.40
CA LEU A 424 -30.38 31.29 -8.23
C LEU A 424 -30.16 31.49 -6.72
N VAL A 425 -28.91 31.46 -6.29
CA VAL A 425 -28.54 32.03 -5.02
C VAL A 425 -28.69 33.53 -5.23
N GLU A 426 -29.86 34.08 -4.91
CA GLU A 426 -29.96 35.50 -4.61
C GLU A 426 -28.92 35.75 -3.51
N LYS A 427 -27.75 36.28 -3.90
CA LYS A 427 -26.87 36.93 -2.96
C LYS A 427 -27.67 38.13 -2.46
N THR A 428 -28.38 37.96 -1.35
CA THR A 428 -28.73 39.09 -0.49
C THR A 428 -27.40 39.67 -0.02
N VAL A 429 -26.88 40.62 -0.77
CA VAL A 429 -25.84 41.51 -0.26
C VAL A 429 -26.53 42.25 0.87
N GLU A 430 -26.21 41.92 2.13
CA GLU A 430 -26.62 42.76 3.24
C GLU A 430 -26.04 44.15 2.99
N VAL A 431 -26.90 45.07 2.55
CA VAL A 431 -26.53 46.47 2.43
C VAL A 431 -26.35 46.97 3.86
N ILE A 432 -25.09 47.10 4.28
CA ILE A 432 -24.76 47.69 5.58
C ILE A 432 -25.36 49.11 5.58
N PRO A 433 -26.30 49.43 6.47
CA PRO A 433 -26.96 50.72 6.46
C PRO A 433 -25.95 51.86 6.64
N LEU A 434 -26.16 52.99 5.96
CA LEU A 434 -25.28 54.17 6.01
C LEU A 434 -24.97 54.64 7.44
N TRP A 435 -25.93 54.47 8.36
CA TRP A 435 -25.75 54.84 9.76
C TRP A 435 -24.61 54.07 10.45
N VAL A 436 -24.31 52.83 10.04
CA VAL A 436 -23.20 52.04 10.59
C VAL A 436 -21.86 52.70 10.26
N TYR A 437 -21.69 53.16 9.02
CA TYR A 437 -20.49 53.89 8.61
C TYR A 437 -20.35 55.24 9.31
N ILE A 438 -21.47 55.96 9.48
CA ILE A 438 -21.51 57.20 10.27
C ILE A 438 -21.10 56.93 11.72
N THR A 439 -21.61 55.85 12.33
CA THR A 439 -21.29 55.46 13.70
C THR A 439 -19.80 55.15 13.87
N ILE A 440 -19.23 54.37 12.93
CA ILE A 440 -17.78 54.08 12.90
C ILE A 440 -16.97 55.37 12.78
N GLY A 441 -17.38 56.30 11.89
CA GLY A 441 -16.72 57.60 11.73
C GLY A 441 -16.74 58.45 12.99
N VAL A 442 -17.87 58.51 13.70
CA VAL A 442 -18.00 59.22 14.98
C VAL A 442 -17.10 58.60 16.05
N LEU A 443 -17.07 57.27 16.16
CA LEU A 443 -16.21 56.57 17.12
C LEU A 443 -14.72 56.85 16.86
N ILE A 444 -14.30 56.84 15.60
CA ILE A 444 -12.92 57.18 15.23
C ILE A 444 -12.60 58.63 15.61
N ALA A 445 -13.50 59.58 15.34
CA ALA A 445 -13.31 60.98 15.72
C ALA A 445 -13.19 61.16 17.24
N ILE A 446 -14.03 60.47 18.02
CA ILE A 446 -13.95 60.47 19.49
C ILE A 446 -12.60 59.93 19.97
N ILE A 447 -12.14 58.80 19.40
CA ILE A 447 -10.84 58.22 19.75
C ILE A 447 -9.71 59.21 19.45
N ILE A 448 -9.72 59.85 18.28
CA ILE A 448 -8.72 60.87 17.91
C ILE A 448 -8.72 62.02 18.92
N VAL A 449 -9.90 62.54 19.27
CA VAL A 449 -10.03 63.62 20.27
C VAL A 449 -9.51 63.17 21.63
N MET A 450 -9.84 61.96 22.10
CA MET A 450 -9.33 61.43 23.37
C MET A 450 -7.81 61.26 23.35
N VAL A 451 -7.23 60.79 22.24
CA VAL A 451 -5.77 60.68 22.08
C VAL A 451 -5.11 62.06 22.09
N CYS A 452 -5.69 63.05 21.41
CA CYS A 452 -5.20 64.43 21.43
C CYS A 452 -5.29 65.06 22.84
N LEU A 453 -6.38 64.84 23.57
CA LEU A 453 -6.53 65.32 24.94
C LEU A 453 -5.58 64.63 25.91
N TYR A 454 -5.35 63.32 25.75
CA TYR A 454 -4.39 62.56 26.54
C TYR A 454 -2.95 63.02 26.30
N THR A 455 -2.57 63.24 25.04
CA THR A 455 -1.24 63.78 24.68
C THR A 455 -1.03 65.22 25.14
N LEU A 456 -2.08 66.06 25.13
CA LEU A 456 -2.02 67.41 25.71
C LEU A 456 -1.89 67.39 27.23
N LYS A 457 -2.52 66.41 27.92
CA LYS A 457 -2.38 66.22 29.37
C LYS A 457 -0.96 65.76 29.76
N LEU A 458 -0.38 64.84 28.98
CA LEU A 458 1.01 64.39 29.16
C LEU A 458 2.06 65.48 28.93
N ARG A 459 1.74 66.55 28.20
CA ARG A 459 2.64 67.71 28.01
C ARG A 459 2.58 68.74 29.15
N LYS A 460 1.62 68.62 30.06
CA LYS A 460 1.42 69.54 31.21
C LYS A 460 1.82 68.94 32.56
N THR A 461 2.31 67.71 32.56
CA THR A 461 3.03 67.03 33.66
C THR A 461 4.46 66.82 33.23
#